data_AF-A0A1A8EAL5-F1
#
_entry.id   AF-A0A1A8EAL5-F1
#
_cell.length_a   1.000
_cell.length_b   1.000
_cell.length_c   1.000
_cell.angle_alpha   90.00
_cell.angle_beta   90.00
_cell.angle_gamma   90.00
#
_symmetry.space_group_name_H-M   'P 1'
#
loop_
_entity.id
_entity.type
_entity.pdbx_description
1 polymer ?
#
loop_
_entity_poly.entity_id
_entity_poly.type
_entity_poly.pdbx_seq_one_letter_code
_entity_poly.pdbx_strand_id
1 'polypeptide(L)'
;SPNCCTGRDNDCFDYSKRKTACFCDSYCQKTRDCCEDYQRVCQISAIDCEVGSWGPWSSCSSPCGVGTKERSRQVSVPPRNGGTPCPDLKQRRGCFGNNVVCNTAKEVAKILPDSFKRNFKDPWRRPHMLMKEERDSYCVYMRVKLASAACKLKLWSAQLVRERLVCAECQSDAMSKSDRCAGDGLENTRTFWTAASAPGCHGAWVRELSSEHCKCPPFSVLFV
;
A
#
# COMPACT_ATOMS: atom_id res chain seq x y z
N SER A 1 -42.99 2.87 -22.26
CA SER A 1 -41.72 3.15 -22.96
C SER A 1 -41.10 1.84 -23.32
N PRO A 2 -40.62 1.63 -24.55
CA PRO A 2 -39.97 0.38 -24.88
C PRO A 2 -38.63 0.35 -24.16
N ASN A 3 -38.48 -0.56 -23.21
CA ASN A 3 -37.26 -0.74 -22.45
C ASN A 3 -36.41 -1.75 -23.21
N CYS A 4 -35.42 -1.28 -23.97
CA CYS A 4 -34.46 -2.17 -24.60
C CYS A 4 -33.28 -2.41 -23.67
N CYS A 5 -32.90 -3.66 -23.49
CA CYS A 5 -31.88 -4.05 -22.53
C CYS A 5 -30.56 -4.38 -23.23
N THR A 6 -29.47 -4.14 -22.52
CA THR A 6 -28.12 -4.44 -22.98
C THR A 6 -27.70 -5.83 -22.53
N GLY A 7 -26.94 -6.55 -23.36
CA GLY A 7 -26.56 -7.94 -23.09
C GLY A 7 -27.68 -8.93 -23.40
N ARG A 8 -27.57 -10.13 -22.82
CA ARG A 8 -28.63 -11.16 -22.82
C ARG A 8 -29.39 -11.03 -21.52
N ASP A 9 -30.67 -10.73 -21.60
CA ASP A 9 -31.54 -10.43 -20.47
C ASP A 9 -32.91 -11.08 -20.68
N ASN A 10 -33.14 -12.19 -19.95
CA ASN A 10 -34.38 -12.95 -20.06
C ASN A 10 -35.57 -12.24 -19.40
N ASP A 11 -35.33 -11.23 -18.56
CA ASP A 11 -36.40 -10.42 -17.95
C ASP A 11 -36.82 -9.28 -18.90
N CYS A 12 -36.04 -9.03 -19.95
CA CYS A 12 -36.30 -8.03 -20.97
C CYS A 12 -37.11 -8.57 -22.15
N PHE A 13 -38.35 -8.93 -21.88
CA PHE A 13 -39.25 -9.53 -22.86
C PHE A 13 -40.59 -8.81 -22.98
N ASP A 14 -41.26 -9.02 -24.10
CA ASP A 14 -42.65 -8.66 -24.34
C ASP A 14 -43.36 -9.83 -25.06
N TYR A 15 -44.66 -9.69 -25.32
CA TYR A 15 -45.44 -10.66 -26.08
C TYR A 15 -45.68 -10.16 -27.51
N SER A 16 -45.36 -11.02 -28.48
CA SER A 16 -45.69 -10.78 -29.89
C SER A 16 -47.21 -10.74 -30.11
N LYS A 17 -47.65 -10.31 -31.31
CA LYS A 17 -49.07 -10.37 -31.70
C LYS A 17 -49.66 -11.79 -31.64
N ARG A 18 -48.80 -12.82 -31.67
CA ARG A 18 -49.17 -14.24 -31.56
C ARG A 18 -49.13 -14.77 -30.13
N LYS A 19 -48.99 -13.90 -29.12
CA LYS A 19 -48.82 -14.25 -27.69
C LYS A 19 -47.62 -15.14 -27.38
N THR A 20 -46.60 -15.13 -28.24
CA THR A 20 -45.31 -15.77 -27.95
C THR A 20 -44.37 -14.76 -27.31
N ALA A 21 -43.56 -15.18 -26.36
CA ALA A 21 -42.52 -14.31 -25.80
C ALA A 21 -41.55 -13.89 -26.90
N CYS A 22 -41.16 -12.62 -26.87
CA CYS A 22 -40.12 -12.02 -27.69
C CYS A 22 -39.22 -11.17 -26.80
N PHE A 23 -37.97 -10.96 -27.17
CA PHE A 23 -36.98 -10.28 -26.34
C PHE A 23 -36.58 -8.93 -26.94
N CYS A 24 -36.38 -7.95 -26.07
CA CYS A 24 -35.94 -6.59 -26.40
C CYS A 24 -34.47 -6.36 -25.98
N ASP A 25 -33.72 -7.43 -25.78
CA ASP A 25 -32.29 -7.39 -25.44
C ASP A 25 -31.39 -7.32 -26.69
N SER A 26 -30.10 -7.03 -26.49
CA SER A 26 -29.13 -6.98 -27.60
C SER A 26 -28.78 -8.36 -28.20
N TYR A 27 -29.18 -9.46 -27.55
CA TYR A 27 -28.87 -10.83 -27.96
C TYR A 27 -29.97 -11.44 -28.85
N CYS A 28 -31.17 -10.87 -28.85
CA CYS A 28 -32.35 -11.40 -29.53
C CYS A 28 -32.14 -11.68 -31.03
N GLN A 29 -31.29 -10.90 -31.71
CA GLN A 29 -31.01 -11.09 -33.14
C GLN A 29 -30.23 -12.39 -33.38
N LYS A 30 -29.37 -12.77 -32.44
CA LYS A 30 -28.58 -14.01 -32.49
C LYS A 30 -29.43 -15.24 -32.17
N THR A 31 -30.39 -15.11 -31.26
CA THR A 31 -31.36 -16.15 -30.89
C THR A 31 -32.59 -16.20 -31.80
N ARG A 32 -32.79 -15.17 -32.62
CA ARG A 32 -33.91 -15.00 -33.56
C ARG A 32 -35.29 -14.93 -32.89
N ASP A 33 -35.35 -14.30 -31.73
CA ASP A 33 -36.53 -14.13 -30.89
C ASP A 33 -36.83 -12.65 -30.57
N CYS A 34 -36.36 -11.72 -31.39
CA CYS A 34 -36.63 -10.29 -31.23
C CYS A 34 -38.12 -9.95 -31.35
N CYS A 35 -38.55 -8.93 -30.60
CA CYS A 35 -39.87 -8.32 -30.77
C CYS A 35 -40.02 -7.62 -32.14
N GLU A 36 -41.27 -7.54 -32.63
CA GLU A 36 -41.58 -7.05 -33.99
C GLU A 36 -41.10 -5.61 -34.24
N ASP A 37 -41.09 -4.78 -33.21
CA ASP A 37 -40.72 -3.36 -33.27
C ASP A 37 -39.25 -3.11 -32.89
N TYR A 38 -38.48 -4.15 -32.56
CA TYR A 38 -37.10 -4.07 -32.10
C TYR A 38 -36.20 -3.23 -33.00
N GLN A 39 -36.28 -3.42 -34.32
CA GLN A 39 -35.44 -2.71 -35.28
C GLN A 39 -35.74 -1.20 -35.30
N ARG A 40 -37.01 -0.81 -35.19
CA ARG A 40 -37.40 0.59 -35.19
C ARG A 40 -37.13 1.27 -33.85
N VAL A 41 -37.24 0.50 -32.77
CA VAL A 41 -37.23 1.02 -31.41
C VAL A 41 -35.86 0.88 -30.79
N CYS A 42 -35.31 -0.32 -30.70
CA CYS A 42 -34.02 -0.55 -30.06
C CYS A 42 -32.84 -0.22 -30.99
N GLN A 43 -32.91 -0.63 -32.26
CA GLN A 43 -31.75 -0.47 -33.15
C GLN A 43 -31.55 0.96 -33.67
N ILE A 44 -32.62 1.70 -33.98
CA ILE A 44 -32.51 3.09 -34.46
C ILE A 44 -32.29 4.09 -33.33
N SER A 45 -32.80 3.82 -32.12
CA SER A 45 -32.65 4.73 -30.98
C SER A 45 -31.52 4.36 -30.02
N ALA A 46 -30.66 3.42 -30.42
CA ALA A 46 -29.45 3.06 -29.68
C ALA A 46 -28.55 4.28 -29.51
N ILE A 47 -28.17 4.55 -28.26
CA ILE A 47 -27.20 5.60 -27.92
C ILE A 47 -26.03 4.89 -27.27
N ASP A 48 -24.88 4.95 -27.92
CA ASP A 48 -23.65 4.40 -27.36
C ASP A 48 -23.19 5.24 -26.16
N CYS A 49 -22.48 4.59 -25.24
CA CYS A 49 -21.88 5.33 -24.16
C CYS A 49 -20.73 6.20 -24.66
N GLU A 50 -20.80 7.49 -24.33
CA GLU A 50 -19.71 8.42 -24.50
C GLU A 50 -19.10 8.78 -23.15
N VAL A 51 -17.77 8.88 -23.11
CA VAL A 51 -17.02 9.22 -21.91
C VAL A 51 -16.16 10.44 -22.16
N GLY A 52 -16.03 11.27 -21.13
CA GLY A 52 -15.16 12.43 -21.15
C GLY A 52 -13.68 12.09 -21.15
N SER A 53 -12.86 13.12 -21.21
CA SER A 53 -11.41 12.98 -21.04
C SER A 53 -11.05 12.46 -19.65
N TRP A 54 -9.88 11.83 -19.57
CA TRP A 54 -9.34 11.42 -18.28
C TRP A 54 -9.05 12.61 -17.40
N GLY A 55 -9.49 12.54 -16.14
CA GLY A 55 -9.05 13.44 -15.09
C GLY A 55 -7.54 13.32 -14.81
N PRO A 56 -7.01 14.21 -13.96
CA PRO A 56 -5.62 14.15 -13.55
C PRO A 56 -5.32 12.84 -12.80
N TRP A 57 -4.05 12.43 -12.86
CA TRP A 57 -3.58 11.33 -12.01
C TRP A 57 -3.55 11.77 -10.55
N SER A 58 -3.96 10.88 -9.65
CA SER A 58 -3.75 11.02 -8.23
C SER A 58 -2.26 11.11 -7.87
N SER A 59 -1.99 11.58 -6.66
CA SER A 59 -0.69 11.38 -6.02
C SER A 59 -0.33 9.89 -5.96
N CYS A 60 0.98 9.60 -5.91
CA CYS A 60 1.44 8.22 -5.74
C CYS A 60 0.98 7.69 -4.38
N SER A 61 0.44 6.48 -4.36
CA SER A 61 -0.03 5.84 -3.12
C SER A 61 1.07 5.59 -2.10
N SER A 62 2.33 5.57 -2.55
CA SER A 62 3.50 5.49 -1.69
C SER A 62 4.29 6.80 -1.76
N PRO A 63 4.62 7.42 -0.62
CA PRO A 63 5.47 8.61 -0.60
C PRO A 63 6.91 8.30 -1.05
N CYS A 64 7.34 7.04 -0.87
CA CYS A 64 8.68 6.56 -1.16
C CYS A 64 8.65 5.22 -1.91
N GLY A 65 9.46 5.07 -2.95
CA GLY A 65 9.59 3.80 -3.66
C GLY A 65 8.38 3.44 -4.52
N VAL A 66 8.17 2.15 -4.81
CA VAL A 66 7.11 1.69 -5.72
C VAL A 66 5.74 1.89 -5.10
N GLY A 67 4.85 2.56 -5.83
CA GLY A 67 3.44 2.73 -5.50
C GLY A 67 2.57 2.68 -6.76
N THR A 68 1.32 3.09 -6.60
CA THR A 68 0.37 3.20 -7.71
C THR A 68 -0.35 4.54 -7.69
N LYS A 69 -0.77 5.01 -8.85
CA LYS A 69 -1.66 6.17 -8.97
C LYS A 69 -2.83 5.85 -9.87
N GLU A 70 -3.93 6.53 -9.62
CA GLU A 70 -5.21 6.28 -10.26
C GLU A 70 -5.76 7.55 -10.89
N ARG A 71 -6.58 7.40 -11.93
CA ARG A 71 -7.39 8.48 -12.50
C ARG A 71 -8.74 7.94 -12.92
N SER A 72 -9.71 8.82 -12.99
CA SER A 72 -11.07 8.51 -13.43
C SER A 72 -11.52 9.44 -14.56
N ARG A 73 -12.52 9.01 -15.30
CA ARG A 73 -13.26 9.82 -16.27
C ARG A 73 -14.76 9.63 -16.04
N GLN A 74 -15.53 10.62 -16.41
CA GLN A 74 -16.99 10.59 -16.26
C GLN A 74 -17.66 10.18 -17.57
N VAL A 75 -18.85 9.61 -17.44
CA VAL A 75 -19.73 9.32 -18.58
C VAL A 75 -20.38 10.64 -19.00
N SER A 76 -20.18 11.06 -20.24
CA SER A 76 -20.85 12.24 -20.81
C SER A 76 -22.23 11.88 -21.34
N VAL A 77 -22.36 10.71 -21.96
CA VAL A 77 -23.63 10.18 -22.47
C VAL A 77 -23.77 8.75 -21.99
N PRO A 78 -24.77 8.42 -21.14
CA PRO A 78 -25.00 7.05 -20.72
C PRO A 78 -25.59 6.23 -21.88
N PRO A 79 -25.27 4.94 -21.97
CA PRO A 79 -25.79 4.09 -23.04
C PRO A 79 -27.30 3.92 -22.89
N ARG A 80 -28.03 3.94 -24.01
CA ARG A 80 -29.48 3.72 -24.04
C ARG A 80 -29.86 2.79 -25.19
N ASN A 81 -31.01 2.14 -25.01
CA ASN A 81 -31.68 1.33 -26.01
C ASN A 81 -30.79 0.24 -26.65
N GLY A 82 -29.97 -0.44 -25.85
CA GLY A 82 -29.07 -1.48 -26.36
C GLY A 82 -27.77 -0.96 -26.98
N GLY A 83 -27.45 0.34 -26.83
CA GLY A 83 -26.17 0.90 -27.25
C GLY A 83 -24.96 0.34 -26.48
N THR A 84 -23.77 0.58 -27.02
CA THR A 84 -22.50 0.04 -26.53
C THR A 84 -22.23 0.50 -25.09
N PRO A 85 -21.87 -0.43 -24.16
CA PRO A 85 -21.57 -0.06 -22.78
C PRO A 85 -20.33 0.83 -22.68
N CYS A 86 -20.24 1.59 -21.58
CA CYS A 86 -19.11 2.47 -21.35
C CYS A 86 -17.79 1.70 -21.27
N PRO A 87 -16.71 2.21 -21.87
CA PRO A 87 -15.37 1.70 -21.63
C PRO A 87 -14.92 1.99 -20.18
N ASP A 88 -13.77 1.45 -19.77
CA ASP A 88 -13.26 1.59 -18.40
C ASP A 88 -13.25 3.05 -17.92
N LEU A 89 -13.88 3.30 -16.77
CA LEU A 89 -13.98 4.62 -16.16
C LEU A 89 -12.85 4.92 -15.18
N LYS A 90 -12.05 3.92 -14.83
CA LYS A 90 -10.91 4.02 -13.91
C LYS A 90 -9.66 3.44 -14.55
N GLN A 91 -8.52 4.09 -14.32
CA GLN A 91 -7.23 3.62 -14.77
C GLN A 91 -6.22 3.68 -13.64
N ARG A 92 -5.37 2.65 -13.53
CA ARG A 92 -4.29 2.55 -12.54
C ARG A 92 -2.96 2.32 -13.25
N ARG A 93 -1.88 2.92 -12.72
CA ARG A 93 -0.51 2.63 -13.16
C ARG A 93 0.48 2.68 -12.01
N GLY A 94 1.64 2.05 -12.21
CA GLY A 94 2.77 2.15 -11.29
C GLY A 94 3.33 3.58 -11.21
N CYS A 95 3.87 3.93 -10.05
CA CYS A 95 4.62 5.16 -9.82
C CYS A 95 5.78 4.89 -8.85
N PHE A 96 6.73 5.82 -8.81
CA PHE A 96 7.81 5.82 -7.84
C PHE A 96 7.73 7.11 -7.00
N GLY A 97 7.48 6.98 -5.71
CA GLY A 97 7.50 8.08 -4.76
C GLY A 97 8.93 8.54 -4.50
N ASN A 98 9.20 9.83 -4.70
CA ASN A 98 10.51 10.45 -4.53
C ASN A 98 10.45 11.69 -3.63
N ASN A 99 9.77 11.57 -2.50
CA ASN A 99 9.72 12.64 -1.50
C ASN A 99 11.14 12.87 -0.91
N VAL A 100 11.49 14.11 -0.57
CA VAL A 100 12.78 14.47 0.06
C VAL A 100 12.99 13.70 1.37
N VAL A 101 11.90 13.40 2.08
CA VAL A 101 11.91 12.57 3.30
C VAL A 101 12.41 11.14 2.98
N CYS A 102 12.30 10.65 1.74
CA CYS A 102 12.72 9.29 1.37
C CYS A 102 14.24 9.08 1.36
N ASN A 103 15.06 10.12 1.48
CA ASN A 103 16.50 9.93 1.70
C ASN A 103 16.77 9.22 3.04
N THR A 104 15.93 9.42 4.06
CA THR A 104 16.03 8.66 5.33
C THR A 104 15.54 7.21 5.19
N ALA A 105 14.62 6.93 4.26
CA ALA A 105 14.14 5.57 3.99
C ALA A 105 15.16 4.68 3.24
N LYS A 106 16.22 5.26 2.68
CA LYS A 106 17.34 4.51 2.08
C LYS A 106 18.32 3.97 3.13
N GLU A 107 18.25 4.47 4.36
CA GLU A 107 19.14 4.02 5.42
C GLU A 107 18.79 2.60 5.85
N VAL A 108 19.78 1.72 5.78
CA VAL A 108 19.68 0.36 6.31
C VAL A 108 19.97 0.44 7.80
N ALA A 109 18.96 0.18 8.63
CA ALA A 109 19.13 0.15 10.07
C ALA A 109 20.13 -0.96 10.46
N LYS A 110 21.10 -0.64 11.30
CA LYS A 110 21.93 -1.65 11.95
C LYS A 110 21.36 -1.89 13.34
N ILE A 111 21.21 -3.16 13.69
CA ILE A 111 20.63 -3.55 14.98
C ILE A 111 21.50 -4.53 15.76
N LEU A 112 21.43 -4.41 17.08
CA LEU A 112 21.95 -5.36 18.06
C LEU A 112 20.83 -5.82 19.01
N PRO A 113 20.95 -6.98 19.67
CA PRO A 113 20.03 -7.35 20.73
C PRO A 113 20.17 -6.42 21.93
N ASP A 114 19.08 -6.27 22.69
CA ASP A 114 19.00 -5.54 23.95
C ASP A 114 20.10 -5.89 24.97
N SER A 115 20.66 -7.11 24.92
CA SER A 115 21.80 -7.52 25.74
C SER A 115 23.06 -6.66 25.56
N PHE A 116 23.16 -5.90 24.47
CA PHE A 116 24.25 -4.95 24.22
C PHE A 116 23.97 -3.55 24.78
N LYS A 117 22.83 -3.33 25.44
CA LYS A 117 22.49 -2.06 26.07
C LYS A 117 23.55 -1.71 27.10
N ARG A 118 24.35 -0.68 26.80
CA ARG A 118 25.39 -0.20 27.70
C ARG A 118 24.77 0.80 28.67
N ASN A 119 24.75 0.48 29.95
CA ASN A 119 24.55 1.47 31.02
C ASN A 119 25.91 2.02 31.50
N PHE A 120 26.81 2.31 30.57
CA PHE A 120 28.21 2.59 30.91
C PHE A 120 28.35 4.00 31.49
N LYS A 121 28.22 4.12 32.83
CA LYS A 121 28.86 5.21 33.56
C LYS A 121 30.37 5.02 33.41
N ASP A 122 30.98 5.77 32.51
CA ASP A 122 32.42 5.70 32.24
C ASP A 122 33.25 5.71 33.53
N PRO A 123 33.94 4.60 33.89
CA PRO A 123 34.77 4.53 35.09
C PRO A 123 35.96 5.49 35.06
N TRP A 124 36.38 5.96 33.88
CA TRP A 124 37.48 6.91 33.69
C TRP A 124 37.02 8.36 33.58
N ARG A 125 35.74 8.62 33.87
CA ARG A 125 35.12 9.95 33.83
C ARG A 125 35.89 10.95 34.69
N ARG A 126 36.59 11.88 34.04
CA ARG A 126 37.29 12.99 34.71
C ARG A 126 36.35 14.17 34.91
N PRO A 127 36.47 14.95 36.01
CA PRO A 127 35.60 16.09 36.31
C PRO A 127 35.55 17.19 35.22
N HIS A 128 36.57 17.25 34.35
CA HIS A 128 36.72 18.29 33.33
C HIS A 128 36.50 17.80 31.89
N MET A 129 35.99 16.58 31.68
CA MET A 129 35.58 16.16 30.34
C MET A 129 34.29 16.86 29.94
N LEU A 130 34.33 17.57 28.81
CA LEU A 130 33.12 18.06 28.12
C LEU A 130 32.22 16.87 27.80
N MET A 131 31.08 16.82 28.46
CA MET A 131 30.05 15.82 28.21
C MET A 131 29.42 16.10 26.86
N LYS A 132 29.25 15.06 26.04
CA LYS A 132 28.27 15.10 24.95
C LYS A 132 26.89 15.22 25.61
N GLU A 133 26.07 16.16 25.16
CA GLU A 133 24.69 16.29 25.65
C GLU A 133 23.98 14.93 25.54
N GLU A 134 23.55 14.41 26.68
CA GLU A 134 22.86 13.13 26.77
C GLU A 134 21.39 13.40 26.44
N ARG A 135 20.96 12.93 25.27
CA ARG A 135 19.59 13.09 24.76
C ARG A 135 18.71 11.95 25.26
N ASP A 136 17.42 12.22 25.47
CA ASP A 136 16.48 11.17 25.91
C ASP A 136 16.32 10.08 24.85
N SER A 137 16.43 8.82 25.27
CA SER A 137 16.24 7.67 24.37
C SER A 137 14.77 7.53 23.97
N TYR A 138 14.49 7.21 22.71
CA TYR A 138 13.14 6.89 22.23
C TYR A 138 13.05 5.48 21.66
N CYS A 139 11.84 4.94 21.64
CA CYS A 139 11.53 3.60 21.14
C CYS A 139 10.77 3.71 19.82
N VAL A 140 11.07 2.80 18.90
CA VAL A 140 10.36 2.65 17.63
C VAL A 140 9.83 1.23 17.50
N TYR A 141 8.55 1.11 17.17
CA TYR A 141 7.90 -0.18 17.00
C TYR A 141 7.84 -0.54 15.52
N MET A 142 8.59 -1.58 15.16
CA MET A 142 8.81 -2.00 13.77
C MET A 142 8.11 -3.33 13.51
N ARG A 143 7.23 -3.37 12.51
CA ARG A 143 6.56 -4.57 12.04
C ARG A 143 7.44 -5.27 10.99
N VAL A 144 7.96 -6.45 11.31
CA VAL A 144 8.82 -7.22 10.40
C VAL A 144 8.02 -7.69 9.18
N LYS A 145 8.49 -7.36 7.98
CA LYS A 145 7.88 -7.80 6.71
C LYS A 145 8.69 -8.88 6.01
N LEU A 146 10.01 -8.89 6.23
CA LEU A 146 10.92 -9.89 5.69
C LEU A 146 12.04 -10.14 6.69
N ALA A 147 12.46 -11.39 6.82
CA ALA A 147 13.67 -11.80 7.51
C ALA A 147 14.34 -12.94 6.74
N SER A 148 15.65 -12.82 6.56
CA SER A 148 16.48 -13.85 5.92
C SER A 148 16.55 -15.14 6.76
N ALA A 149 16.85 -16.27 6.11
CA ALA A 149 16.97 -17.56 6.79
C ALA A 149 18.10 -17.58 7.85
N ALA A 150 19.16 -16.79 7.65
CA ALA A 150 20.28 -16.65 8.58
C ALA A 150 19.86 -16.13 9.96
N CYS A 151 18.73 -15.44 10.07
CA CYS A 151 18.20 -14.99 11.36
C CYS A 151 17.87 -16.14 12.31
N LYS A 152 17.64 -17.35 11.81
CA LYS A 152 17.39 -18.54 12.64
C LYS A 152 18.65 -19.08 13.34
N LEU A 153 19.84 -18.60 12.97
CA LEU A 153 21.13 -19.13 13.46
C LEU A 153 21.50 -18.66 14.87
N LYS A 154 20.95 -17.54 15.36
CA LYS A 154 21.16 -17.04 16.73
C LYS A 154 19.83 -16.97 17.46
N LEU A 155 19.83 -17.33 18.74
CA LEU A 155 18.62 -17.42 19.56
C LEU A 155 17.86 -16.07 19.62
N TRP A 156 18.59 -14.96 19.80
CA TRP A 156 18.00 -13.63 19.87
C TRP A 156 17.41 -13.17 18.53
N SER A 157 17.98 -13.58 17.39
CA SER A 157 17.52 -13.15 16.06
C SER A 157 16.49 -14.10 15.46
N ALA A 158 16.37 -15.33 15.96
CA ALA A 158 15.41 -16.33 15.49
C ALA A 158 13.95 -15.86 15.65
N GLN A 159 13.77 -14.89 16.53
CA GLN A 159 12.50 -14.26 16.82
C GLN A 159 12.07 -13.25 15.75
N LEU A 160 12.97 -12.78 14.88
CA LEU A 160 12.69 -11.79 13.83
C LEU A 160 11.93 -12.48 12.69
N VAL A 161 10.65 -12.74 12.92
CA VAL A 161 9.76 -13.45 11.98
C VAL A 161 8.73 -12.50 11.38
N ARG A 162 8.19 -12.85 10.22
CA ARG A 162 7.21 -12.03 9.50
C ARG A 162 5.99 -11.71 10.37
N GLU A 163 5.52 -10.47 10.26
CA GLU A 163 4.44 -9.83 11.03
C GLU A 163 4.68 -9.65 12.53
N ARG A 164 5.84 -10.04 13.06
CA ARG A 164 6.19 -9.72 14.45
C ARG A 164 6.45 -8.23 14.62
N LEU A 165 5.89 -7.67 15.68
CA LEU A 165 6.19 -6.32 16.14
C LEU A 165 7.43 -6.38 17.04
N VAL A 166 8.45 -5.59 16.71
CA VAL A 166 9.72 -5.53 17.43
C VAL A 166 9.92 -4.11 17.93
N CYS A 167 10.26 -3.97 19.20
CA CYS A 167 10.66 -2.69 19.77
C CYS A 167 12.16 -2.47 19.51
N ALA A 168 12.49 -1.35 18.88
CA ALA A 168 13.85 -0.93 18.60
C ALA A 168 14.13 0.38 19.36
N GLU A 169 15.07 0.35 20.30
CA GLU A 169 15.44 1.51 21.11
C GLU A 169 16.57 2.29 20.43
N CYS A 170 16.39 3.61 20.35
CA CYS A 170 17.37 4.57 19.87
C CYS A 170 17.98 5.31 21.06
N GLN A 171 19.24 4.99 21.38
CA GLN A 171 19.98 5.64 22.45
C GLN A 171 20.70 6.90 21.94
N SER A 172 21.00 7.83 22.84
CA SER A 172 21.69 9.10 22.56
C SER A 172 22.98 8.94 21.73
N ASP A 173 23.72 7.86 21.96
CA ASP A 173 24.97 7.56 21.23
C ASP A 173 24.75 7.17 19.78
N ALA A 174 23.61 6.56 19.45
CA ALA A 174 23.23 6.15 18.10
C ALA A 174 22.47 7.26 17.34
N MET A 175 22.09 8.34 18.02
CA MET A 175 21.40 9.47 17.40
C MET A 175 22.33 10.28 16.52
N SER A 176 21.84 10.64 15.33
CA SER A 176 22.46 11.63 14.46
C SER A 176 22.23 13.06 14.98
N LYS A 177 22.72 14.07 14.23
CA LYS A 177 22.50 15.49 14.56
C LYS A 177 21.01 15.87 14.63
N SER A 178 20.13 15.12 13.98
CA SER A 178 18.68 15.39 13.91
C SER A 178 17.86 14.65 14.98
N ASP A 179 18.47 14.21 16.08
CA ASP A 179 17.81 13.48 17.19
C ASP A 179 17.16 12.16 16.75
N ARG A 180 17.68 11.56 15.67
CA ARG A 180 17.15 10.33 15.11
C ARG A 180 18.23 9.32 14.83
N CYS A 181 17.93 8.05 15.09
CA CYS A 181 18.79 6.93 14.71
C CYS A 181 18.70 6.64 13.22
N ALA A 182 19.83 6.24 12.64
CA ALA A 182 19.88 5.86 11.24
C ALA A 182 19.00 4.63 10.98
N GLY A 183 18.11 4.74 9.99
CA GLY A 183 17.17 3.68 9.64
C GLY A 183 16.03 3.46 10.64
N ASP A 184 15.76 4.41 11.55
CA ASP A 184 14.57 4.40 12.42
C ASP A 184 13.23 4.45 11.65
N GLY A 185 13.31 4.76 10.36
CA GLY A 185 12.26 4.59 9.38
C GLY A 185 11.19 5.67 9.42
N LEU A 186 10.29 5.57 8.43
CA LEU A 186 9.12 6.44 8.31
C LEU A 186 7.86 5.60 8.48
N GLU A 187 6.83 6.20 9.06
CA GLU A 187 5.52 5.56 9.18
C GLU A 187 5.04 5.04 7.84
N ASN A 188 4.51 3.82 7.85
CA ASN A 188 3.94 3.14 6.69
C ASN A 188 4.91 2.97 5.50
N THR A 189 6.21 3.23 5.68
CA THR A 189 7.23 3.03 4.65
C THR A 189 8.07 1.81 4.96
N ARG A 190 8.27 0.95 3.96
CA ARG A 190 9.14 -0.21 4.10
C ARG A 190 10.60 0.22 4.08
N THR A 191 11.31 -0.05 5.17
CA THR A 191 12.76 0.16 5.30
C THR A 191 13.47 -1.17 5.57
N PHE A 192 14.80 -1.15 5.49
CA PHE A 192 15.64 -2.33 5.55
C PHE A 192 16.51 -2.33 6.80
N TRP A 193 16.90 -3.51 7.25
CA TRP A 193 17.73 -3.67 8.43
C TRP A 193 18.72 -4.83 8.30
N THR A 194 19.80 -4.76 9.06
CA THR A 194 20.82 -5.81 9.21
C THR A 194 21.21 -5.96 10.67
N ALA A 195 21.36 -7.20 11.12
CA ALA A 195 21.82 -7.52 12.46
C ALA A 195 23.35 -7.51 12.53
N ALA A 196 23.94 -6.60 13.29
CA ALA A 196 25.39 -6.43 13.36
C ALA A 196 26.10 -7.63 14.03
N SER A 197 25.46 -8.29 15.00
CA SER A 197 26.00 -9.47 15.71
C SER A 197 25.49 -10.82 15.17
N ALA A 198 24.73 -10.83 14.08
CA ALA A 198 24.25 -12.05 13.43
C ALA A 198 24.51 -11.98 11.90
N PRO A 199 25.69 -12.45 11.44
CA PRO A 199 26.08 -12.38 10.04
C PRO A 199 25.03 -12.98 9.11
N GLY A 200 24.72 -12.26 8.04
CA GLY A 200 23.71 -12.66 7.07
C GLY A 200 22.26 -12.45 7.54
N CYS A 201 21.98 -12.16 8.81
CA CYS A 201 20.64 -11.84 9.27
C CYS A 201 20.25 -10.41 8.90
N HIS A 202 19.41 -10.29 7.88
CA HIS A 202 18.88 -9.03 7.39
C HIS A 202 17.41 -9.17 7.01
N GLY A 203 16.76 -8.05 6.74
CA GLY A 203 15.35 -8.06 6.39
C GLY A 203 14.78 -6.68 6.07
N ALA A 204 13.46 -6.62 6.14
CA ALA A 204 12.72 -5.38 5.97
C ALA A 204 11.59 -5.29 6.98
N TRP A 205 11.24 -4.09 7.38
CA TRP A 205 10.17 -3.79 8.32
C TRP A 205 9.47 -2.49 7.95
N VAL A 206 8.35 -2.20 8.63
CA VAL A 206 7.62 -0.94 8.51
C VAL A 206 7.47 -0.37 9.91
N ARG A 207 7.70 0.94 10.06
CA ARG A 207 7.45 1.64 11.32
C ARG A 207 5.95 1.79 11.54
N GLU A 208 5.49 1.34 12.69
CA GLU A 208 4.08 1.42 13.09
C GLU A 208 3.84 2.63 13.99
N LEU A 209 4.71 2.85 14.99
CA LEU A 209 4.66 4.01 15.87
C LEU A 209 6.02 4.26 16.55
N SER A 210 6.17 5.45 17.14
CA SER A 210 7.32 5.83 17.98
C SER A 210 6.87 6.39 19.32
N SER A 211 7.70 6.27 20.35
CA SER A 211 7.42 6.76 21.71
C SER A 211 8.69 7.32 22.35
N GLU A 212 8.60 8.53 22.90
CA GLU A 212 9.70 9.22 23.61
C GLU A 212 10.00 8.57 24.98
N HIS A 213 9.02 7.93 25.62
CA HIS A 213 9.19 7.28 26.91
C HIS A 213 9.54 5.80 26.73
N CYS A 214 10.79 5.56 26.34
CA CYS A 214 11.20 4.26 25.84
C CYS A 214 11.21 3.17 26.93
N LYS A 215 10.28 2.21 26.81
CA LYS A 215 10.22 0.98 27.63
C LYS A 215 9.93 -0.21 26.73
N CYS A 216 10.98 -0.80 26.17
CA CYS A 216 10.83 -1.98 25.35
C CYS A 216 10.57 -3.25 26.19
N PRO A 217 9.74 -4.19 25.69
CA PRO A 217 9.61 -5.52 26.26
C PRO A 217 10.90 -6.35 26.02
N PRO A 218 11.07 -7.49 26.71
CA PRO A 218 12.19 -8.40 26.49
C PRO A 218 12.36 -8.79 25.02
N PHE A 219 13.61 -9.05 24.64
CA PHE A 219 14.01 -9.36 23.27
C PHE A 219 13.78 -8.20 22.29
N SER A 220 13.92 -6.97 22.79
CA SER A 220 14.02 -5.80 21.93
C SER A 220 15.38 -5.73 21.24
N VAL A 221 15.50 -4.77 20.34
CA VAL A 221 16.74 -4.48 19.64
C VAL A 221 17.15 -3.03 19.88
N LEU A 222 18.40 -2.72 19.60
CA LEU A 222 18.99 -1.39 19.71
C LEU A 222 19.47 -0.95 18.33
N PHE A 223 19.23 0.31 17.97
CA PHE A 223 19.88 0.92 16.82
C PHE A 223 21.36 1.21 17.14
N VAL A 224 22.23 1.05 16.13
CA VAL A 224 23.68 1.32 16.24
C VAL A 224 24.25 1.98 14.99
#